data_AF-A0AAV4R3Q7-F1
#
_entry.id   AF-A0AAV4R3Q7-F1
#
_cell.length_a   1.000
_cell.length_b   1.000
_cell.length_c   1.000
_cell.angle_alpha   90.00
_cell.angle_beta   90.00
_cell.angle_gamma   90.00
#
_symmetry.space_group_name_H-M   'P 1'
#
loop_
_entity.id
_entity.type
_entity.pdbx_description
1 polymer ?
#
loop_
_entity_poly.entity_id
_entity_poly.type
_entity_poly.pdbx_seq_one_letter_code
_entity_poly.pdbx_strand_id
1 'polypeptide(L)'
;MAEGLVPCPHCSKTYTMKKNLYQHMRTVHNVSPQLKGNIRCPLQCEENFSSHKELRKHLENLHKYVLENEIQEFENSETFDVWKKKS
;
A
#
# COMPACT_ATOMS: atom_id res chain seq x y z
N MET A 1 6.48 7.94 -27.58
CA MET A 1 6.00 8.44 -26.28
C MET A 1 7.02 7.99 -25.24
N ALA A 2 7.72 8.92 -24.60
CA ALA A 2 8.80 8.58 -23.68
C ALA A 2 8.22 7.92 -22.42
N GLU A 3 8.41 6.62 -22.29
CA GLU A 3 8.06 5.87 -21.08
C GLU A 3 8.87 6.45 -19.91
N GLY A 4 8.18 6.87 -18.85
CA GLY A 4 8.78 7.54 -17.69
C GLY A 4 9.71 6.62 -16.92
N LEU A 5 10.96 6.49 -17.38
CA LEU A 5 12.01 5.75 -16.70
C LEU A 5 12.44 6.49 -15.43
N VAL A 6 12.51 5.76 -14.33
CA VAL A 6 12.98 6.28 -13.03
C VAL A 6 14.46 5.90 -12.86
N PRO A 7 15.39 6.87 -12.82
CA PRO A 7 16.81 6.59 -12.64
C PRO A 7 17.15 6.24 -11.20
N CYS A 8 18.20 5.43 -11.02
CA CYS A 8 18.83 5.23 -9.72
C CYS A 8 19.68 6.45 -9.35
N PRO A 9 19.62 6.95 -8.10
CA PRO A 9 20.43 8.09 -7.68
C PRO A 9 21.91 7.74 -7.43
N HIS A 10 22.27 6.46 -7.37
CA HIS A 10 23.65 6.00 -7.10
C HIS A 10 24.35 5.32 -8.28
N CYS A 11 23.63 5.08 -9.39
CA CYS A 11 24.22 4.51 -10.60
C CYS A 11 23.40 4.83 -11.85
N SER A 12 23.95 4.56 -13.04
CA SER A 12 23.31 4.87 -14.32
C SER A 12 22.15 3.94 -14.72
N LYS A 13 21.68 3.06 -13.82
CA LYS A 13 20.55 2.16 -14.13
C LYS A 13 19.22 2.90 -14.05
N THR A 14 18.33 2.58 -14.99
CA THR A 14 16.97 3.12 -15.07
C THR A 14 15.94 1.99 -15.02
N TYR A 15 14.77 2.30 -14.47
CA TYR A 15 13.71 1.32 -14.25
C TYR A 15 12.36 1.87 -14.68
N THR A 16 11.54 1.04 -15.31
CA THR A 16 10.16 1.40 -15.70
C THR A 16 9.19 1.44 -14.51
N MET A 17 9.53 0.81 -13.38
CA MET A 17 8.69 0.75 -12.19
C MET A 17 9.49 1.06 -10.92
N LYS A 18 8.92 1.87 -10.02
CA LYS A 18 9.51 2.20 -8.71
C LYS A 18 9.85 0.97 -7.86
N LYS A 19 9.02 -0.08 -7.91
CA LYS A 19 9.27 -1.33 -7.16
C LYS A 19 10.60 -1.99 -7.55
N ASN A 20 10.95 -1.96 -8.84
CA ASN A 20 12.16 -2.55 -9.37
C ASN A 20 13.39 -1.72 -8.98
N LEU A 21 13.26 -0.38 -9.05
CA LEU A 21 14.27 0.53 -8.53
C LEU A 21 14.52 0.28 -7.04
N TYR A 22 13.47 0.17 -6.22
CA TYR A 22 13.62 -0.05 -4.78
C TYR A 22 14.24 -1.40 -4.43
N GLN A 23 13.92 -2.45 -5.19
CA GLN A 23 14.61 -3.74 -5.07
C GLN A 23 16.11 -3.58 -5.37
N HIS A 24 16.45 -2.93 -6.48
CA HIS A 24 17.84 -2.66 -6.85
C HIS A 24 18.58 -1.85 -5.78
N MET A 25 17.95 -0.82 -5.23
CA MET A 25 18.53 -0.02 -4.15
C MET A 25 18.86 -0.86 -2.93
N ARG A 26 17.97 -1.79 -2.55
CA ARG A 26 18.19 -2.70 -1.42
C ARG A 26 19.31 -3.69 -1.67
N THR A 27 19.40 -4.26 -2.87
CA THR A 27 20.34 -5.36 -3.16
C THR A 27 21.73 -4.88 -3.58
N VAL A 28 21.81 -3.75 -4.29
CA VAL A 28 23.07 -3.25 -4.86
C VAL A 28 23.66 -2.11 -4.03
N HIS A 29 22.81 -1.22 -3.51
CA HIS A 29 23.26 -0.06 -2.74
C HIS A 29 23.07 -0.24 -1.24
N ASN A 30 22.45 -1.34 -0.79
CA ASN A 30 22.06 -1.56 0.60
C ASN A 30 21.23 -0.39 1.18
N VAL A 31 20.50 0.32 0.32
CA VAL A 31 19.62 1.43 0.69
C VAL A 31 18.18 0.94 0.63
N SER A 32 17.44 1.12 1.72
CA SER A 32 15.99 0.92 1.75
C SER A 32 15.30 2.26 1.56
N PRO A 33 14.92 2.65 0.33
CA PRO A 33 14.17 3.88 0.12
C PRO A 33 12.85 3.79 0.89
N GLN A 34 12.62 4.77 1.75
CA GLN A 34 11.39 4.87 2.51
C GLN A 34 10.26 5.09 1.50
N LEU A 35 9.36 4.10 1.41
CA LEU A 35 8.05 4.33 0.81
C LEU A 35 7.40 5.39 1.71
N LYS A 36 7.30 6.64 1.23
CA LYS A 36 6.38 7.58 1.88
C LYS A 36 4.99 7.00 1.66
N GLY A 37 4.32 6.70 2.76
CA GLY A 37 2.99 6.14 2.72
C GLY A 37 2.02 7.04 1.96
N ASN A 38 1.28 6.47 1.01
CA ASN A 38 0.21 7.21 0.33
C ASN A 38 -1.14 7.03 1.04
N ILE A 39 -1.22 6.13 2.02
CA ILE A 39 -2.45 5.82 2.73
C ILE A 39 -2.55 6.80 3.89
N ARG A 40 -3.49 7.75 3.80
CA ARG A 40 -3.73 8.73 4.85
C ARG A 40 -4.65 8.16 5.91
N CYS A 41 -4.40 8.58 7.12
CA CYS A 41 -5.30 8.40 8.25
C CYS A 41 -6.66 9.08 7.98
N PRO A 42 -7.80 8.34 8.09
CA PRO A 42 -9.13 8.91 7.84
C PRO A 42 -9.61 9.86 8.94
N LEU A 43 -9.04 9.77 10.14
CA LEU A 43 -9.48 10.51 11.33
C LEU A 43 -8.81 11.89 11.49
N GLN A 44 -8.51 12.56 10.37
CA GLN A 44 -7.89 13.90 10.33
C GLN A 44 -6.56 13.97 11.12
N CYS A 45 -5.72 12.95 10.97
CA CYS A 45 -4.36 12.97 11.51
C CYS A 45 -3.32 13.07 10.38
N GLU A 46 -2.17 13.67 10.66
CA GLU A 46 -1.14 13.98 9.65
C GLU A 46 -0.27 12.77 9.26
N GLU A 47 -0.56 11.59 9.83
CA GLU A 47 0.21 10.37 9.56
C GLU A 47 -0.15 9.71 8.23
N ASN A 48 0.87 9.15 7.58
CA ASN A 48 0.78 8.48 6.30
C ASN A 48 1.46 7.11 6.36
N PHE A 49 0.80 6.10 5.79
CA PHE A 49 1.20 4.70 5.89
C PHE A 49 1.45 4.07 4.54
N SER A 50 2.46 3.20 4.48
CA SER A 50 2.86 2.50 3.27
C SER A 50 2.05 1.22 3.04
N SER A 51 1.31 0.79 4.06
CA SER A 51 0.45 -0.39 4.01
C SER A 51 -0.78 -0.26 4.91
N HIS A 52 -1.87 -0.96 4.56
CA HIS A 52 -3.09 -1.02 5.39
C HIS A 52 -2.84 -1.65 6.76
N LYS A 53 -1.85 -2.55 6.88
CA LYS A 53 -1.47 -3.17 8.15
C LYS A 53 -0.90 -2.14 9.13
N GLU A 54 -0.07 -1.22 8.64
CA GLU A 54 0.47 -0.13 9.45
C GLU A 54 -0.62 0.87 9.85
N LEU A 55 -1.50 1.23 8.90
CA LEU A 55 -2.65 2.08 9.22
C LEU A 55 -3.55 1.45 10.29
N ARG A 56 -3.89 0.15 10.17
CA ARG A 56 -4.72 -0.55 11.17
C ARG A 56 -4.10 -0.49 12.55
N LYS A 57 -2.81 -0.80 12.68
CA LYS A 57 -2.09 -0.67 13.95
C LYS A 57 -2.10 0.77 14.48
N HIS A 58 -1.91 1.76 13.62
CA HIS A 58 -1.98 3.16 14.02
C HIS A 58 -3.37 3.51 14.56
N LEU A 59 -4.43 3.12 13.85
CA LEU A 59 -5.82 3.35 14.27
C LEU A 59 -6.11 2.70 15.62
N GLU A 60 -5.68 1.46 15.82
CA GLU A 60 -5.89 0.73 17.07
C GLU A 60 -5.11 1.34 18.24
N ASN A 61 -3.84 1.71 18.05
CA ASN A 61 -2.98 2.16 19.15
C ASN A 61 -3.14 3.65 19.49
N LEU A 62 -3.24 4.52 18.48
CA LEU A 62 -3.29 5.96 18.69
C LEU A 62 -4.73 6.47 18.74
N HIS A 63 -5.61 5.92 17.92
CA HIS A 63 -7.00 6.39 17.83
C HIS A 63 -7.97 5.50 18.60
N LYS A 64 -7.50 4.40 19.19
CA LYS A 64 -8.33 3.40 19.87
C LYS A 64 -9.49 2.94 19.00
N TYR A 65 -9.29 2.98 17.69
CA TYR A 65 -10.28 2.64 16.68
C TYR A 65 -10.03 1.22 16.22
N VAL A 66 -10.95 0.33 16.60
CA VAL A 66 -10.87 -1.10 16.25
C VAL A 66 -11.61 -1.31 14.94
N LEU A 67 -10.89 -1.80 13.93
CA LEU A 67 -11.51 -2.23 12.67
C LEU A 67 -12.10 -3.63 12.88
N GLU A 68 -13.42 -3.70 13.00
CA GLU A 68 -14.16 -4.96 13.08
C GLU A 68 -14.14 -5.67 11.71
N ASN A 69 -13.94 -6.98 11.72
CA ASN A 69 -14.08 -7.79 10.50
C ASN A 69 -15.46 -8.40 10.53
N GLU A 70 -16.27 -8.10 9.51
CA GLU A 70 -17.57 -8.73 9.32
C GLU A 70 -17.42 -9.90 8.33
N ILE A 71 -17.87 -11.08 8.75
CA ILE A 71 -17.97 -12.25 7.89
C ILE A 71 -19.41 -12.30 7.38
N GLN A 72 -19.59 -12.03 6.09
CA GLN A 72 -20.88 -12.19 5.45
C GLN A 72 -20.94 -13.56 4.77
N GLU A 73 -21.87 -14.40 5.22
CA GLU A 73 -22.13 -15.70 4.62
C GLU A 73 -23.12 -15.56 3.47
N PHE A 74 -22.85 -16.28 2.39
CA PHE A 74 -23.68 -16.31 1.20
C PHE A 74 -24.17 -17.74 0.99
N GLU A 75 -25.47 -17.89 0.77
CA GLU A 75 -26.09 -19.21 0.59
C GLU A 75 -25.54 -19.93 -0.66
N ASN A 76 -25.16 -19.16 -1.68
CA ASN A 76 -24.64 -19.69 -2.94
C ASN A 76 -23.77 -18.68 -3.69
N SER A 77 -23.03 -19.13 -4.71
CA SER A 77 -22.14 -18.29 -5.50
C SER A 77 -22.87 -17.16 -6.23
N GLU A 78 -24.12 -17.38 -6.66
CA GLU A 78 -24.91 -16.36 -7.35
C GLU A 78 -25.21 -15.16 -6.44
N THR A 79 -25.61 -15.41 -5.19
CA THR A 79 -25.82 -14.34 -4.19
C THR A 79 -24.54 -13.58 -3.86
N PHE A 80 -23.39 -14.26 -3.86
CA PHE A 80 -22.08 -13.62 -3.74
C PHE A 80 -21.75 -12.74 -4.94
N ASP A 81 -21.96 -13.20 -6.17
CA ASP A 81 -21.71 -12.44 -7.40
C ASP A 81 -22.58 -11.18 -7.49
N VAL A 82 -23.84 -11.26 -7.04
CA VAL A 82 -24.74 -10.10 -6.98
C VAL A 82 -24.27 -9.07 -5.97
N TRP A 83 -23.86 -9.50 -4.76
CA TRP A 83 -23.30 -8.60 -3.75
C TRP A 83 -21.99 -7.95 -4.23
N LYS A 84 -21.09 -8.74 -4.81
CA LYS A 84 -19.80 -8.26 -5.33
C LYS A 84 -19.95 -7.22 -6.43
N LYS A 85 -21.01 -7.29 -7.23
CA LYS A 85 -21.33 -6.29 -8.27
C LYS A 85 -21.92 -4.99 -7.71
N LYS A 86 -22.42 -5.01 -6.47
CA LYS A 86 -23.02 -3.84 -5.79
C LYS A 86 -22.07 -3.14 -4.82
N SER A 87 -21.02 -3.81 -4.34
CA SER A 87 -19.95 -3.25 -3.50
C SER A 87 -18.83 -2.63 -4.32
#